data_AF-A0A1W2APZ7-F1
#
_entry.id   AF-A0A1W2APZ7-F1
#
_cell.length_a   1.000
_cell.length_b   1.000
_cell.length_c   1.000
_cell.angle_alpha   90.00
_cell.angle_beta   90.00
_cell.angle_gamma   90.00
#
_symmetry.space_group_name_H-M   'P 1'
#
loop_
_entity.id
_entity.type
_entity.pdbx_description
1 polymer ?
#
loop_
_entity_poly.entity_id
_entity_poly.type
_entity_poly.pdbx_seq_one_letter_code
_entity_poly.pdbx_strand_id
1 'polypeptide(L)' 'MFKRGKKVRVELSNAELRLLRNSLINSRNRLISEGKYTDHIDEILIMLMA' A
#
# COMPACT_ATOMS: atom_id res chain seq x y z
N MET A 1 8.44 27.02 2.42
CA MET A 1 8.87 26.14 3.54
C MET A 1 7.79 25.08 3.77
N PHE A 2 8.00 23.84 3.34
CA PHE A 2 7.03 22.75 3.55
C PHE A 2 7.10 22.29 5.01
N LYS A 3 6.08 22.58 5.82
CA LYS A 3 5.96 22.06 7.19
C LYS A 3 5.77 20.53 7.10
N ARG A 4 6.80 19.76 7.47
CA ARG A 4 6.67 18.30 7.65
C ARG A 4 5.65 18.06 8.76
N GLY A 5 4.45 17.62 8.40
CA GLY A 5 3.44 17.18 9.37
C GLY A 5 3.97 16.04 10.24
N LYS A 6 3.48 15.94 11.48
CA LYS A 6 3.82 14.85 12.40
C LYS A 6 3.57 13.51 11.72
N LYS A 7 4.61 12.66 11.61
CA LYS A 7 4.46 11.27 11.18
C LYS A 7 3.77 10.49 12.30
N VAL A 8 2.64 9.86 11.98
CA VAL A 8 1.92 8.98 12.90
C VAL A 8 2.32 7.54 12.55
N ARG A 9 2.71 6.74 13.55
CA ARG A 9 2.83 5.30 13.38
C ARG A 9 1.44 4.69 13.51
N VAL A 10 1.03 3.95 12.49
CA VAL A 10 -0.17 3.12 12.53
C VAL A 10 0.29 1.71 12.77
N GLU A 11 -0.07 1.15 13.92
CA GLU A 11 0.12 -0.27 14.19
C GLU A 11 -1.07 -1.01 13.60
N LEU A 12 -0.79 -2.05 12.83
CA LEU A 12 -1.82 -2.89 12.21
C LEU A 12 -1.79 -4.25 12.90
N SER A 13 -2.96 -4.75 13.27
CA SER A 13 -3.11 -6.15 13.63
C SER A 13 -2.89 -7.07 12.42
N ASN A 14 -2.61 -8.35 12.67
CA ASN A 14 -2.46 -9.34 11.59
C ASN A 14 -3.69 -9.42 10.68
N ALA A 15 -4.90 -9.21 11.22
CA ALA A 15 -6.14 -9.20 10.46
C ALA A 15 -6.24 -7.98 9.54
N GLU A 16 -5.91 -6.80 10.05
CA GLU A 16 -5.90 -5.55 9.26
C GLU A 16 -4.80 -5.57 8.19
N LEU A 17 -3.63 -6.12 8.52
CA LEU A 17 -2.54 -6.30 7.56
C LEU A 17 -2.96 -7.20 6.40
N ARG A 18 -3.68 -8.30 6.68
CA ARG A 18 -4.22 -9.19 5.66
C ARG A 18 -5.25 -8.49 4.78
N LEU A 19 -6.15 -7.71 5.39
CA LEU A 19 -7.15 -6.93 4.66
C LEU A 19 -6.50 -5.88 3.75
N LEU A 20 -5.49 -5.17 4.26
CA LEU A 20 -4.73 -4.18 3.52
C LEU A 20 -4.01 -4.80 2.32
N ARG A 21 -3.29 -5.91 2.52
CA ARG A 21 -2.59 -6.63 1.44
C ARG A 21 -3.56 -7.07 0.34
N ASN A 22 -4.69 -7.67 0.71
CA ASN A 22 -5.70 -8.10 -0.27
C ASN A 22 -6.26 -6.92 -1.07
N SER A 23 -6.55 -5.81 -0.40
CA SER A 23 -7.04 -4.58 -1.04
C SER A 23 -6.01 -4.02 -2.03
N LEU A 24 -4.74 -3.94 -1.64
CA LEU A 24 -3.64 -3.46 -2.49
C LEU A 24 -3.43 -4.36 -3.72
N ILE A 25 -3.46 -5.68 -3.55
CA ILE A 25 -3.36 -6.63 -4.67
C ILE A 25 -4.51 -6.43 -5.66
N ASN A 26 -5.74 -6.28 -5.16
CA ASN A 26 -6.90 -6.04 -6.02
C ASN A 26 -6.79 -4.70 -6.78
N SER A 27 -6.33 -3.65 -6.10
CA SER A 27 -6.08 -2.34 -6.71
C SER A 27 -5.00 -2.42 -7.80
N ARG A 28 -3.89 -3.10 -7.51
CA ARG A 28 -2.80 -3.39 -8.46
C ARG A 28 -3.33 -4.09 -9.71
N ASN A 29 -4.10 -5.16 -9.53
CA ASN A 29 -4.67 -5.93 -10.64
C ASN A 29 -5.60 -5.06 -11.50
N ARG A 30 -6.41 -4.19 -10.87
CA ARG A 30 -7.26 -3.24 -11.59
C ARG A 30 -6.42 -2.24 -12.39
N LEU A 31 -5.39 -1.64 -11.80
CA LEU A 31 -4.52 -0.70 -12.52
C LEU A 31 -3.79 -1.35 -13.69
N ILE A 32 -3.32 -2.59 -13.55
CA ILE A 32 -2.75 -3.36 -14.65
C ILE A 32 -3.78 -3.53 -15.78
N SER A 33 -5.03 -3.87 -15.44
CA SER A 33 -6.09 -4.01 -16.45
C SER A 33 -6.41 -2.70 -17.19
N GLU A 34 -6.19 -1.56 -16.51
CA GLU A 34 -6.34 -0.22 -17.08
C GLU A 34 -5.07 0.26 -17.81
N GLY A 35 -4.00 -0.55 -17.88
CA GLY A 35 -2.72 -0.21 -18.51
C GLY A 35 -1.93 0.87 -17.75
N LYS A 36 -2.16 1.01 -16.44
CA LYS A 36 -1.54 2.02 -15.59
C LYS A 36 -0.34 1.48 -14.82
N TYR A 37 0.59 2.38 -14.49
CA TYR A 37 1.75 2.08 -13.64
C TYR A 37 1.34 1.68 -12.24
N THR A 38 2.02 0.66 -11.69
CA THR A 38 1.75 0.10 -10.36
C THR A 38 2.94 0.20 -9.40
N ASP A 39 4.04 0.82 -9.81
CA ASP A 39 5.32 0.82 -9.09
C ASP A 39 5.16 1.22 -7.61
N HIS A 40 4.35 2.24 -7.34
CA HIS A 40 4.08 2.69 -5.97
C HIS A 40 3.30 1.68 -5.13
N ILE A 41 2.38 0.92 -5.73
CA ILE A 41 1.66 -0.14 -5.02
C ILE A 41 2.59 -1.33 -4.77
N ASP A 42 3.45 -1.64 -5.73
CA ASP A 42 4.42 -2.73 -5.64
C ASP A 42 5.45 -2.44 -4.52
N GLU A 43 5.96 -1.21 -4.42
CA GLU A 43 6.82 -0.77 -3.31
C GLU A 43 6.16 -0.96 -1.93
N ILE A 44 4.88 -0.58 -1.80
CA ILE A 44 4.13 -0.73 -0.55
C ILE A 44 3.93 -2.21 -0.22
N LEU A 45 3.57 -3.03 -1.21
CA LEU A 45 3.39 -4.47 -1.01
C LEU A 45 4.68 -5.15 -0.56
N ILE A 46 5.83 -4.79 -1.15
CA ILE A 46 7.14 -5.28 -0.72
C ILE A 46 7.42 -4.89 0.74
N MET A 47 7.17 -3.63 1.11
CA MET A 47 7.35 -3.16 2.48
C MET A 47 6.44 -3.89 3.48
N LEU A 48 5.24 -4.29 3.04
CA LEU A 48 4.30 -5.04 3.87
C LEU A 48 4.59 -6.55 3.93
N MET A 49 5.46 -7.10 3.07
CA MET A 49 5.81 -8.53 3.03
C MET A 49 7.13 -8.88 3.73
N ALA A 50 7.99 -7.87 3.95
CA ALA A 50 9.22 -7.97 4.75
C ALA A 50 8.91 -8.05 6.25
#